data_AF-R2SEF8-F1
#
_entry.id   AF-R2SEF8-F1
#
_cell.length_a   1.000
_cell.length_b   1.000
_cell.length_c   1.000
_cell.angle_alpha   90.00
_cell.angle_beta   90.00
_cell.angle_gamma   90.00
#
_symmetry.space_group_name_H-M   'P 1'
#
loop_
_entity.id
_entity.type
_entity.pdbx_description
1 polymer ?
#
loop_
_entity_poly.entity_id
_entity_poly.type
_entity_poly.pdbx_seq_one_letter_code
_entity_poly.pdbx_strand_id
1 'polypeptide(L)'
;MRKWIGLVACLFFIVTGCSKQTNTTDEATFDKHVQQAEKLVKEQKYPEAIEAYDQALAVETKQDKQSVEDDKAGVNLLITVNKLIDQENYRKVIERLGSSDLRKSKNVIVHKELEEVYQAARSKQREQWGSEKESTEESTATSDTTVQSTSLWNQEKGQALEGFMAQWGSAMGQKYENYSNGAIGDFYGMSIPNDVIARAALDGKQANLSLTKEVTSKQGRHLVAVYSDAAHGGYLDKHLYLFIIDNGQPKVYVTMQNQGNNENLLYFDETENQDVKNGFAAIVANTKGYQSSGQAKKQLSQVEINQAFLDWAIQRAELGGMAISSQYFTHGAAGMGDWYAQTPDGDVQLQDNRNPGAAAFKTHIIGGCVFYTSKDGTVGLDQKAENGTIADSYHINLDRSQPVHIYLLGDNGKVYEGTYMPDHETDRDLIGELEDDGTKGQYGPTKTFAVSEDADAQAKLKELLN
;
A
#
# COMPACT_ATOMS: atom_id res chain seq x y z
N MET A 1 43.66 -79.01 17.58
CA MET A 1 44.33 -78.69 16.29
C MET A 1 44.33 -77.16 16.16
N ARG A 2 45.48 -76.49 16.31
CA ARG A 2 46.29 -75.87 15.22
C ARG A 2 45.42 -75.02 14.27
N LYS A 3 45.71 -73.77 13.88
CA LYS A 3 46.82 -72.79 13.98
C LYS A 3 46.39 -71.65 13.00
N TRP A 4 46.42 -70.34 13.28
CA TRP A 4 47.42 -69.32 12.83
C TRP A 4 46.75 -67.92 12.79
N ILE A 5 47.32 -66.89 13.42
CA ILE A 5 48.21 -65.80 12.90
C ILE A 5 47.54 -64.84 11.89
N GLY A 6 47.49 -63.57 12.26
CA GLY A 6 47.24 -62.43 11.37
C GLY A 6 47.40 -61.10 12.11
N LEU A 7 48.64 -60.60 12.16
CA LEU A 7 49.01 -59.29 12.70
C LEU A 7 49.00 -58.32 11.51
N VAL A 8 48.14 -57.29 11.53
CA VAL A 8 48.21 -56.15 10.60
C VAL A 8 47.95 -54.87 11.39
N ALA A 9 48.93 -53.98 11.33
CA ALA A 9 48.90 -52.63 11.85
C ALA A 9 47.89 -51.77 11.07
N CYS A 10 47.13 -50.93 11.77
CA CYS A 10 46.52 -49.74 11.18
C CYS A 10 46.44 -48.60 12.20
N LEU A 11 47.20 -47.56 11.84
CA LEU A 11 47.16 -46.15 12.18
C LEU A 11 46.26 -45.67 13.32
N PHE A 12 46.93 -44.97 14.25
CA PHE A 12 46.38 -43.83 14.98
C PHE A 12 45.63 -42.87 14.05
N PHE A 13 44.34 -42.65 14.32
CA PHE A 13 43.75 -41.32 14.26
C PHE A 13 43.12 -41.04 15.62
N ILE A 14 43.81 -40.21 16.40
CA ILE A 14 43.18 -39.48 17.51
C ILE A 14 42.21 -38.52 16.83
N VAL A 15 40.93 -38.86 16.81
CA VAL A 15 39.90 -37.84 16.67
C VAL A 15 39.60 -37.39 18.09
N THR A 16 40.27 -36.32 18.52
CA THR A 16 39.86 -35.50 19.65
C THR A 16 38.52 -34.87 19.30
N GLY A 17 37.44 -35.66 19.46
CA GLY A 17 36.09 -35.13 19.52
C GLY A 17 35.93 -34.46 20.87
N CYS A 18 36.23 -33.17 20.97
CA CYS A 18 35.74 -32.34 22.06
C CYS A 18 34.21 -32.26 21.97
N SER A 19 33.49 -33.23 22.56
CA SER A 19 32.11 -32.99 22.93
C SER A 19 32.13 -32.07 24.15
N LYS A 20 31.91 -30.76 23.95
CA LYS A 20 31.58 -29.84 25.05
C LYS A 20 30.29 -30.35 25.71
N GLN A 21 30.47 -31.05 26.83
CA GLN A 21 29.39 -31.45 27.72
C GLN A 21 29.07 -30.21 28.56
N THR A 22 28.03 -29.47 28.18
CA THR A 22 27.56 -28.30 28.93
C THR A 22 27.03 -28.77 30.28
N ASN A 23 27.54 -28.20 31.38
CA ASN A 23 27.20 -28.61 32.73
C ASN A 23 25.82 -28.05 33.13
N THR A 24 25.03 -28.81 33.88
CA THR A 24 23.73 -28.38 34.45
C THR A 24 23.84 -27.13 35.35
N THR A 25 25.04 -26.85 35.86
CA THR A 25 25.35 -25.62 36.63
C THR A 25 25.30 -24.35 35.78
N ASP A 26 25.62 -24.44 34.48
CA ASP A 26 25.67 -23.27 33.59
C ASP A 26 24.25 -22.85 33.17
N GLU A 27 23.35 -23.78 32.90
CA GLU A 27 21.93 -23.51 32.63
C GLU A 27 21.22 -22.87 33.84
N ALA A 28 21.45 -23.41 35.05
CA ALA A 28 20.89 -22.83 36.28
C ALA A 28 21.43 -21.40 36.56
N THR A 29 22.65 -21.11 36.11
CA THR A 29 23.26 -19.77 36.24
C THR A 29 22.66 -18.80 35.23
N PHE A 30 22.44 -19.23 33.98
CA PHE A 30 21.73 -18.45 32.96
C PHE A 30 20.32 -18.05 33.43
N ASP A 31 19.52 -19.03 33.87
CA ASP A 31 18.14 -18.80 34.31
C ASP A 31 18.09 -17.83 35.51
N LYS A 32 19.04 -17.93 36.44
CA LYS A 32 19.14 -17.02 37.58
C LYS A 32 19.37 -15.57 37.15
N HIS A 33 20.22 -15.33 36.15
CA HIS A 33 20.49 -13.99 35.64
C HIS A 33 19.29 -13.42 34.89
N VAL A 34 18.59 -14.22 34.08
CA VAL A 34 17.35 -13.81 33.40
C VAL A 34 16.27 -13.44 34.43
N GLN A 35 16.02 -14.27 35.43
CA GLN A 35 15.04 -13.97 36.49
C GLN A 35 15.38 -12.71 37.28
N GLN A 36 16.67 -12.48 37.55
CA GLN A 36 17.12 -11.25 38.20
C GLN A 36 16.88 -10.03 37.31
N ALA A 37 17.12 -10.13 36.01
CA ALA A 37 16.87 -9.05 35.05
C ALA A 37 15.37 -8.69 34.98
N GLU A 38 14.50 -9.69 34.80
CA GLU A 38 13.04 -9.48 34.79
C GLU A 38 12.52 -8.83 36.07
N LYS A 39 13.07 -9.22 37.23
CA LYS A 39 12.74 -8.61 38.52
C LYS A 39 13.13 -7.13 38.54
N LEU A 40 14.32 -6.79 38.04
CA LEU A 40 14.81 -5.42 37.99
C LEU A 40 14.01 -4.55 37.01
N VAL A 41 13.53 -5.09 35.89
CA VAL A 41 12.60 -4.39 34.98
C VAL A 41 11.31 -4.01 35.71
N LYS A 42 10.72 -4.93 36.48
CA LYS A 42 9.50 -4.67 37.28
C LYS A 42 9.73 -3.63 38.38
N GLU A 43 10.94 -3.57 38.93
CA GLU A 43 11.36 -2.53 39.87
C GLU A 43 11.78 -1.21 39.19
N GLN A 44 11.68 -1.12 37.85
CA GLN A 44 12.08 0.02 37.01
C GLN A 44 13.58 0.39 37.11
N LYS A 45 14.42 -0.57 37.51
CA LYS A 45 15.88 -0.44 37.58
C LYS A 45 16.51 -0.90 36.27
N TYR A 46 16.25 -0.13 35.20
CA TYR A 46 16.56 -0.55 33.84
C TYR A 46 18.06 -0.71 33.55
N PRO A 47 18.97 0.17 34.01
CA PRO A 47 20.42 -0.05 33.84
C PRO A 47 20.90 -1.36 34.48
N GLU A 48 20.46 -1.66 35.70
CA GLU A 48 20.81 -2.88 36.42
C GLU A 48 20.18 -4.12 35.78
N ALA A 49 18.97 -3.99 35.20
CA ALA A 49 18.35 -5.05 34.43
C ALA A 49 19.15 -5.39 33.16
N ILE A 50 19.67 -4.39 32.46
CA ILE A 50 20.53 -4.58 31.28
C ILE A 50 21.81 -5.32 31.67
N GLU A 51 22.44 -4.94 32.79
CA GLU A 51 23.63 -5.64 33.30
C GLU A 51 23.33 -7.12 33.64
N ALA A 52 22.17 -7.40 34.24
CA ALA A 52 21.75 -8.76 34.52
C ALA A 52 21.47 -9.58 33.23
N TYR A 53 20.89 -8.97 32.20
CA TYR A 53 20.74 -9.60 30.89
C TYR A 53 22.11 -9.85 30.21
N ASP A 54 23.06 -8.91 30.32
CA ASP A 54 24.42 -9.10 29.82
C ASP A 54 25.15 -10.26 30.52
N GLN A 55 24.95 -10.40 31.83
CA GLN A 55 25.47 -11.55 32.58
C GLN A 55 24.86 -12.87 32.12
N ALA A 56 23.54 -12.90 31.82
CA ALA A 56 22.89 -14.08 31.24
C ALA A 56 23.47 -14.40 29.84
N LEU A 57 23.56 -13.41 28.95
CA LEU A 57 24.08 -13.61 27.59
C LEU A 57 25.54 -14.10 27.57
N ALA A 58 26.33 -13.80 28.60
CA ALA A 58 27.71 -14.26 28.75
C ALA A 58 27.85 -15.74 29.17
N VAL A 59 26.80 -16.39 29.68
CA VAL A 59 26.88 -17.80 30.11
C VAL A 59 26.90 -18.75 28.89
N GLU A 60 27.85 -19.70 28.82
CA GLU A 60 27.85 -20.73 27.77
C GLU A 60 26.72 -21.75 28.05
N THR A 61 25.63 -21.69 27.26
CA THR A 61 24.46 -22.58 27.36
C THR A 61 24.01 -23.03 25.97
N LYS A 62 23.23 -24.12 25.90
CA LYS A 62 22.56 -24.58 24.67
C LYS A 62 21.19 -23.93 24.43
N GLN A 63 20.68 -23.17 25.41
CA GLN A 63 19.42 -22.44 25.27
C GLN A 63 19.55 -21.34 24.21
N ASP A 64 18.47 -21.12 23.48
CA ASP A 64 18.34 -20.01 22.54
C ASP A 64 18.36 -18.69 23.30
N LYS A 65 19.28 -17.80 22.91
CA LYS A 65 19.50 -16.49 23.53
C LYS A 65 18.74 -15.37 22.84
N GLN A 66 18.14 -15.61 21.68
CA GLN A 66 17.46 -14.56 20.91
C GLN A 66 16.36 -13.88 21.73
N SER A 67 15.59 -14.64 22.52
CA SER A 67 14.57 -14.06 23.40
C SER A 67 15.16 -13.12 24.45
N VAL A 68 16.35 -13.43 24.97
CA VAL A 68 17.04 -12.60 25.97
C VAL A 68 17.66 -11.35 25.34
N GLU A 69 18.14 -11.46 24.10
CA GLU A 69 18.59 -10.30 23.32
C GLU A 69 17.44 -9.36 22.97
N ASP A 70 16.29 -9.90 22.57
CA ASP A 70 15.05 -9.16 22.32
C ASP A 70 14.60 -8.42 23.61
N ASP A 71 14.55 -9.12 24.75
CA ASP A 71 14.16 -8.54 26.04
C ASP A 71 15.10 -7.40 26.45
N LYS A 72 16.43 -7.61 26.33
CA LYS A 72 17.44 -6.56 26.58
C LYS A 72 17.24 -5.35 25.66
N ALA A 73 16.95 -5.56 24.38
CA ALA A 73 16.65 -4.48 23.45
C ALA A 73 15.36 -3.73 23.83
N GLY A 74 14.35 -4.45 24.32
CA GLY A 74 13.11 -3.88 24.88
C GLY A 74 13.36 -2.97 26.08
N VAL A 75 14.24 -3.36 27.01
CA VAL A 75 14.62 -2.52 28.16
C VAL A 75 15.37 -1.25 27.73
N ASN A 76 16.26 -1.33 26.74
CA ASN A 76 16.90 -0.13 26.17
C ASN A 76 15.90 0.84 25.55
N LEU A 77 14.85 0.30 24.91
CA LEU A 77 13.76 1.08 24.36
C LEU A 77 12.94 1.75 25.48
N LEU A 78 12.65 1.03 26.58
CA LEU A 78 11.98 1.59 27.77
C LEU A 78 12.71 2.81 28.33
N ILE A 79 14.05 2.74 28.48
CA ILE A 79 14.85 3.88 28.93
C ILE A 79 14.66 5.09 28.01
N THR A 80 14.72 4.84 26.69
CA THR A 80 14.61 5.90 25.69
C THR A 80 13.24 6.56 25.72
N VAL A 81 12.16 5.78 25.82
CA VAL A 81 10.80 6.32 25.81
C VAL A 81 10.42 6.96 27.13
N ASN A 82 10.88 6.46 28.28
CA ASN A 82 10.64 7.11 29.57
C ASN A 82 11.28 8.52 29.61
N LYS A 83 12.47 8.69 29.04
CA LYS A 83 13.07 10.03 28.88
C LYS A 83 12.22 10.96 28.01
N LEU A 84 11.57 10.44 26.97
CA LEU A 84 10.68 11.22 26.11
C LEU A 84 9.35 11.54 26.83
N ILE A 85 8.87 10.66 27.71
CA ILE A 85 7.70 10.89 28.56
C ILE A 85 7.98 11.99 29.58
N ASP A 86 9.16 11.99 30.22
CA ASP A 86 9.58 13.05 31.15
C ASP A 86 9.68 14.42 30.44
N GLN A 87 9.84 14.41 29.13
CA GLN A 87 9.87 15.60 28.26
C GLN A 87 8.49 15.93 27.67
N GLU A 88 7.43 15.24 28.09
CA GLU A 88 6.06 15.32 27.55
C GLU A 88 5.98 15.14 26.02
N ASN A 89 6.98 14.47 25.44
CA ASN A 89 7.09 14.27 24.00
C ASN A 89 6.41 12.96 23.56
N TYR A 90 5.12 12.87 23.86
CA TYR A 90 4.32 11.66 23.61
C TYR A 90 4.26 11.28 22.13
N ARG A 91 4.39 12.25 21.21
CA ARG A 91 4.50 12.00 19.77
C ARG A 91 5.74 11.17 19.42
N LYS A 92 6.91 11.55 19.94
CA LYS A 92 8.16 10.79 19.71
C LYS A 92 8.15 9.43 20.40
N VAL A 93 7.45 9.29 21.52
CA VAL A 93 7.21 7.98 22.15
C VAL A 93 6.47 7.05 21.20
N ILE A 94 5.38 7.53 20.59
CA ILE A 94 4.55 6.74 19.65
C ILE A 94 5.33 6.39 18.38
N GLU A 95 6.09 7.34 17.83
CA GLU A 95 6.98 7.13 16.67
C GLU A 95 8.01 6.04 16.96
N ARG A 96 8.73 6.14 18.08
CA ARG A 96 9.83 5.23 18.43
C ARG A 96 9.36 3.82 18.76
N LEU A 97 8.19 3.68 19.40
CA LEU A 97 7.58 2.38 19.70
C LEU A 97 6.91 1.75 18.46
N GLY A 98 6.26 2.57 17.62
CA GLY A 98 5.58 2.10 16.42
C GLY A 98 6.52 1.61 15.32
N SER A 99 7.76 2.11 15.28
CA SER A 99 8.78 1.78 14.29
C SER A 99 9.83 0.77 14.78
N SER A 100 9.60 0.08 15.90
CA SER A 100 10.60 -0.84 16.46
C SER A 100 10.49 -2.23 15.82
N ASP A 101 11.63 -2.80 15.40
CA ASP A 101 11.73 -4.17 14.87
C ASP A 101 11.35 -5.25 15.91
N LEU A 102 11.20 -4.85 17.18
CA LEU A 102 10.72 -5.67 18.30
C LEU A 102 9.19 -5.91 18.25
N ARG A 103 8.51 -5.49 17.18
CA ARG A 103 7.06 -5.58 17.05
C ARG A 103 6.64 -6.93 16.44
N LYS A 104 5.97 -7.78 17.24
CA LYS A 104 5.33 -9.02 16.76
C LYS A 104 3.82 -8.77 16.58
N SER A 105 3.37 -8.56 15.34
CA SER A 105 1.96 -8.26 14.97
C SER A 105 1.42 -6.90 15.49
N LYS A 106 0.10 -6.73 15.65
CA LYS A 106 -0.54 -5.44 16.00
C LYS A 106 -0.21 -4.91 17.41
N ASN A 107 0.44 -5.70 18.28
CA ASN A 107 0.81 -5.35 19.66
C ASN A 107 2.35 -5.26 19.82
N VAL A 108 2.86 -4.44 20.75
CA VAL A 108 4.30 -4.34 21.05
C VAL A 108 4.70 -5.49 22.01
N ILE A 109 5.01 -6.67 21.47
CA ILE A 109 5.19 -7.91 22.25
C ILE A 109 6.67 -8.20 22.61
N VAL A 110 7.39 -7.24 23.20
CA VAL A 110 8.67 -7.57 23.86
C VAL A 110 8.63 -7.28 25.35
N HIS A 111 7.89 -6.26 25.80
CA HIS A 111 7.60 -6.06 27.21
C HIS A 111 6.19 -5.53 27.38
N LYS A 112 5.42 -6.10 28.32
CA LYS A 112 4.07 -5.63 28.64
C LYS A 112 4.07 -4.14 29.01
N GLU A 113 5.12 -3.71 29.68
CA GLU A 113 5.37 -2.33 30.08
C GLU A 113 5.46 -1.37 28.88
N LEU A 114 5.99 -1.80 27.73
CA LEU A 114 6.06 -0.98 26.51
C LEU A 114 4.68 -0.74 25.89
N GLU A 115 3.79 -1.73 25.96
CA GLU A 115 2.41 -1.60 25.51
C GLU A 115 1.63 -0.63 26.40
N GLU A 116 1.79 -0.73 27.72
CA GLU A 116 1.18 0.20 28.69
C GLU A 116 1.65 1.64 28.46
N VAL A 117 2.96 1.83 28.22
CA VAL A 117 3.54 3.13 27.84
C VAL A 117 2.98 3.65 26.52
N TYR A 118 2.86 2.79 25.51
CA TYR A 118 2.34 3.16 24.19
C TYR A 118 0.88 3.66 24.27
N GLN A 119 0.03 2.92 24.97
CA GLN A 119 -1.37 3.29 25.13
C GLN A 119 -1.53 4.56 25.98
N ALA A 120 -0.75 4.72 27.04
CA ALA A 120 -0.73 5.94 27.84
C ALA A 120 -0.29 7.16 27.02
N ALA A 121 0.77 7.03 26.20
CA ALA A 121 1.24 8.10 25.33
C ALA A 121 0.18 8.51 24.28
N ARG A 122 -0.54 7.54 23.70
CA ARG A 122 -1.67 7.83 22.79
C ARG A 122 -2.83 8.54 23.47
N SER A 123 -3.15 8.18 24.72
CA SER A 123 -4.17 8.88 25.50
C SER A 123 -3.74 10.32 25.78
N LYS A 124 -2.50 10.53 26.22
CA LYS A 124 -1.97 11.87 26.55
C LYS A 124 -1.80 12.77 25.34
N GLN A 125 -1.41 12.22 24.19
CA GLN A 125 -1.37 12.97 22.93
C GLN A 125 -2.77 13.44 22.51
N ARG A 126 -3.80 12.61 22.72
CA ARG A 126 -5.19 12.95 22.43
C ARG A 126 -5.73 14.04 23.38
N GLU A 127 -5.32 14.02 24.65
CA GLU A 127 -5.63 15.07 25.62
C GLU A 127 -4.95 16.41 25.28
N GLN A 128 -3.67 16.41 24.87
CA GLN A 128 -2.97 17.62 24.38
C GLN A 128 -3.67 18.23 23.14
N TRP A 129 -4.09 17.37 22.21
CA TRP A 129 -4.83 17.78 21.01
C TRP A 129 -6.26 18.29 21.31
N GLY A 130 -6.89 17.82 22.39
CA GLY A 130 -8.20 18.30 22.85
C GLY A 130 -8.15 19.69 23.48
N SER A 131 -7.08 20.00 24.21
CA SER A 131 -6.87 21.29 24.89
C SER A 131 -6.57 22.44 23.92
N GLU A 132 -5.89 22.17 22.80
CA GLU A 132 -5.63 23.18 21.75
C GLU A 132 -6.89 23.64 21.00
N LYS A 133 -7.97 22.84 21.02
CA LYS A 133 -9.25 23.18 20.36
C LYS A 133 -10.12 24.13 21.19
N GLU A 134 -9.90 24.26 22.49
CA GLU A 134 -10.77 25.01 23.42
C GLU A 134 -10.24 26.40 23.77
N SER A 135 -9.03 26.78 23.33
CA SER A 135 -8.42 28.09 23.60
C SER A 135 -8.46 29.10 22.43
N THR A 136 -9.22 28.81 21.36
CA THR A 136 -9.25 29.68 20.15
C THR A 136 -10.62 30.35 19.93
N GLU A 137 -11.31 30.76 20.99
CA GLU A 137 -12.51 31.61 20.90
C GLU A 137 -12.52 32.74 21.95
N GLU A 138 -11.44 33.53 22.05
CA GLU A 138 -11.58 34.94 22.47
C GLU A 138 -10.32 35.75 22.15
N SER A 139 -10.37 36.59 21.10
CA SER A 139 -9.77 37.94 21.07
C SER A 139 -9.86 38.53 19.67
N THR A 140 -10.95 39.26 19.42
CA THR A 140 -10.96 40.39 18.50
C THR A 140 -10.03 41.49 19.03
N ALA A 141 -9.01 41.88 18.26
CA ALA A 141 -8.75 43.25 17.82
C ALA A 141 -7.28 43.47 17.39
N THR A 142 -7.14 43.90 16.13
CA THR A 142 -6.11 44.83 15.61
C THR A 142 -4.67 44.31 15.47
N SER A 143 -4.26 44.01 14.24
CA SER A 143 -3.44 44.97 13.46
C SER A 143 -3.35 44.55 11.99
N ASP A 144 -3.96 45.36 11.13
CA ASP A 144 -3.60 45.45 9.72
C ASP A 144 -2.10 45.76 9.62
N THR A 145 -1.34 44.83 9.07
CA THR A 145 -0.13 45.16 8.33
C THR A 145 -0.06 44.22 7.14
N THR A 146 -0.63 44.70 6.03
CA THR A 146 -0.48 44.11 4.71
C THR A 146 0.99 44.15 4.29
N VAL A 147 1.74 43.09 4.58
CA VAL A 147 2.93 42.76 3.79
C VAL A 147 2.45 41.81 2.70
N GLN A 148 2.27 42.33 1.48
CA GLN A 148 2.13 41.46 0.31
C GLN A 148 3.37 40.58 0.22
N SER A 149 3.20 39.30 0.58
CA SER A 149 4.23 38.29 0.38
C SER A 149 4.45 38.12 -1.13
N THR A 150 5.61 38.55 -1.61
CA THR A 150 6.06 38.37 -3.01
C THR A 150 6.47 36.94 -3.31
N SER A 151 6.41 36.04 -2.32
CA SER A 151 6.75 34.62 -2.49
C SER A 151 5.62 33.87 -3.21
N LEU A 152 6.01 32.95 -4.09
CA LEU A 152 5.10 32.03 -4.78
C LEU A 152 4.52 31.00 -3.81
N TRP A 153 5.27 30.61 -2.78
CA TRP A 153 4.82 29.73 -1.70
C TRP A 153 5.35 30.19 -0.33
N ASN A 154 4.52 30.04 0.70
CA ASN A 154 4.84 30.30 2.10
C ASN A 154 3.85 29.56 3.02
N GLN A 155 4.00 29.74 4.33
CA GLN A 155 3.16 29.10 5.34
C GLN A 155 1.68 29.48 5.25
N GLU A 156 1.34 30.74 4.97
CA GLU A 156 -0.06 31.19 4.84
C GLU A 156 -0.76 30.48 3.67
N LYS A 157 -0.06 30.34 2.54
CA LYS A 157 -0.55 29.56 1.38
C LYS A 157 -0.68 28.07 1.70
N GLY A 158 0.23 27.52 2.52
CA GLY A 158 0.12 26.16 3.03
C GLY A 158 -1.15 25.95 3.88
N GLN A 159 -1.49 26.89 4.76
CA GLN A 159 -2.72 26.85 5.56
C GLN A 159 -3.97 27.00 4.68
N ALA A 160 -3.93 27.88 3.67
CA ALA A 160 -5.02 28.02 2.71
C ALA A 160 -5.24 26.71 1.92
N LEU A 161 -4.16 26.02 1.53
CA LEU A 161 -4.24 24.71 0.88
C LEU A 161 -4.79 23.63 1.80
N GLU A 162 -4.42 23.61 3.07
CA GLU A 162 -4.97 22.67 4.05
C GLU A 162 -6.48 22.84 4.22
N GLY A 163 -6.96 24.08 4.37
CA GLY A 163 -8.39 24.37 4.41
C GLY A 163 -9.12 23.97 3.12
N PHE A 164 -8.52 24.26 1.97
CA PHE A 164 -9.05 23.85 0.66
C PHE A 164 -9.15 22.33 0.55
N MET A 165 -8.09 21.58 0.90
CA MET A 165 -8.07 20.12 0.79
C MET A 165 -9.07 19.45 1.73
N ALA A 166 -9.29 20.00 2.92
CA ALA A 166 -10.33 19.52 3.82
C ALA A 166 -11.74 19.73 3.24
N GLN A 167 -12.02 20.91 2.68
CA GLN A 167 -13.31 21.23 2.08
C GLN A 167 -13.56 20.41 0.81
N TRP A 168 -12.60 20.41 -0.10
CA TRP A 168 -12.66 19.66 -1.36
C TRP A 168 -12.78 18.16 -1.09
N GLY A 169 -11.92 17.60 -0.24
CA GLY A 169 -12.00 16.20 0.16
C GLY A 169 -13.38 15.84 0.69
N SER A 170 -13.95 16.65 1.60
CA SER A 170 -15.30 16.43 2.12
C SER A 170 -16.37 16.44 1.02
N ALA A 171 -16.24 17.30 0.01
CA ALA A 171 -17.14 17.31 -1.15
C ALA A 171 -17.01 16.04 -2.01
N MET A 172 -15.82 15.43 -2.03
CA MET A 172 -15.54 14.16 -2.72
C MET A 172 -15.89 12.92 -1.88
N GLY A 173 -16.32 13.08 -0.63
CA GLY A 173 -16.44 11.97 0.32
C GLY A 173 -15.10 11.33 0.71
N GLN A 174 -14.00 12.07 0.52
CA GLN A 174 -12.63 11.65 0.82
C GLN A 174 -12.07 12.47 1.99
N LYS A 175 -11.15 11.89 2.76
CA LYS A 175 -10.48 12.60 3.85
C LYS A 175 -8.99 12.54 3.65
N TYR A 176 -8.38 13.70 3.39
CA TYR A 176 -6.95 13.83 3.13
C TYR A 176 -6.18 14.24 4.38
N GLU A 177 -5.02 13.64 4.59
CA GLU A 177 -4.01 14.07 5.56
C GLU A 177 -2.86 14.78 4.85
N ASN A 178 -2.28 15.78 5.53
CA ASN A 178 -1.14 16.55 5.06
C ASN A 178 0.18 15.90 5.52
N TYR A 179 1.03 15.50 4.59
CA TYR A 179 2.35 14.91 4.88
C TYR A 179 3.52 15.88 4.61
N SER A 180 3.21 17.16 4.36
CA SER A 180 4.19 18.21 4.06
C SER A 180 4.93 18.74 5.29
N ASN A 181 4.47 18.40 6.49
CA ASN A 181 5.07 18.85 7.75
C ASN A 181 6.08 17.83 8.34
N GLY A 182 6.35 16.73 7.62
CA GLY A 182 7.19 15.63 8.08
C GLY A 182 6.43 14.52 8.82
N ALA A 183 5.10 14.56 8.86
CA ALA A 183 4.29 13.40 9.22
C ALA A 183 4.58 12.24 8.26
N ILE A 184 4.62 11.02 8.81
CA ILE A 184 4.86 9.81 8.02
C ILE A 184 3.56 9.05 7.83
N GLY A 185 3.19 8.82 6.57
CA GLY A 185 2.03 8.02 6.16
C GLY A 185 2.44 6.72 5.47
N ASP A 186 1.46 5.87 5.20
CA ASP A 186 1.63 4.63 4.43
C ASP A 186 0.77 4.65 3.17
N PHE A 187 1.39 4.58 2.00
CA PHE A 187 0.74 4.43 0.70
C PHE A 187 1.10 3.07 0.11
N TYR A 188 0.27 2.06 0.39
CA TYR A 188 0.49 0.66 -0.05
C TYR A 188 1.86 0.11 0.34
N GLY A 189 2.30 0.35 1.58
CA GLY A 189 3.63 -0.09 2.05
C GLY A 189 4.77 0.88 1.75
N MET A 190 4.52 1.98 1.01
CA MET A 190 5.50 3.05 0.82
C MET A 190 5.36 4.14 1.87
N SER A 191 6.48 4.61 2.41
CA SER A 191 6.52 5.71 3.37
C SER A 191 6.25 7.05 2.68
N ILE A 192 5.18 7.73 3.09
CA ILE A 192 4.86 9.11 2.67
C ILE A 192 5.52 10.07 3.68
N PRO A 193 6.19 11.15 3.25
CA PRO A 193 6.47 11.53 1.88
C PRO A 193 7.80 10.98 1.35
N ASN A 194 8.62 10.32 2.18
CA ASN A 194 10.04 10.07 1.86
C ASN A 194 10.25 9.13 0.66
N ASP A 195 9.63 7.95 0.65
CA ASP A 195 9.77 6.99 -0.45
C ASP A 195 9.11 7.52 -1.71
N VAL A 196 7.97 8.19 -1.55
CA VAL A 196 7.23 8.88 -2.60
C VAL A 196 8.11 9.91 -3.32
N ILE A 197 8.77 10.80 -2.57
CA ILE A 197 9.64 11.84 -3.12
C ILE A 197 10.83 11.23 -3.85
N ALA A 198 11.43 10.17 -3.31
CA ALA A 198 12.59 9.52 -3.91
C ALA A 198 12.28 8.82 -5.24
N ARG A 199 11.04 8.35 -5.39
CA ARG A 199 10.62 7.45 -6.49
C ARG A 199 9.65 8.10 -7.48
N ALA A 200 9.19 9.33 -7.22
CA ALA A 200 8.21 10.00 -8.06
C ALA A 200 8.70 10.16 -9.51
N ALA A 201 7.88 9.71 -10.46
CA ALA A 201 8.02 9.98 -11.88
C ALA A 201 6.88 10.89 -12.33
N LEU A 202 7.24 12.04 -12.91
CA LEU A 202 6.31 13.01 -13.47
C LEU A 202 6.51 13.02 -14.99
N ASP A 203 5.41 13.04 -15.75
CA ASP A 203 5.46 13.02 -17.23
C ASP A 203 6.30 11.84 -17.78
N GLY A 204 6.22 10.68 -17.12
CA GLY A 204 6.94 9.46 -17.49
C GLY A 204 8.45 9.46 -17.17
N LYS A 205 8.97 10.43 -16.39
CA LYS A 205 10.38 10.48 -16.01
C LYS A 205 10.55 10.72 -14.51
N GLN A 206 11.52 10.04 -13.89
CA GLN A 206 11.86 10.28 -12.49
C GLN A 206 12.16 11.77 -12.26
N ALA A 207 11.46 12.37 -11.30
CA ALA A 207 11.61 13.76 -10.93
C ALA A 207 12.48 13.87 -9.69
N ASN A 208 13.45 14.80 -9.72
CA ASN A 208 14.20 15.15 -8.53
C ASN A 208 13.36 16.14 -7.70
N LEU A 209 12.63 15.62 -6.71
CA LEU A 209 11.75 16.40 -5.86
C LEU A 209 12.39 16.62 -4.48
N SER A 210 12.16 17.80 -3.93
CA SER A 210 12.45 18.10 -2.53
C SER A 210 11.34 18.98 -1.98
N LEU A 211 10.85 18.64 -0.80
CA LEU A 211 9.76 19.38 -0.17
C LEU A 211 10.30 20.71 0.37
N THR A 212 9.68 21.82 -0.02
CA THR A 212 10.06 23.17 0.44
C THR A 212 8.88 23.88 1.10
N LYS A 213 9.19 24.64 2.15
CA LYS A 213 8.21 25.48 2.88
C LYS A 213 8.07 26.88 2.28
N GLU A 214 9.00 27.27 1.40
CA GLU A 214 9.02 28.60 0.80
C GLU A 214 9.54 28.54 -0.64
N VAL A 215 8.92 29.33 -1.52
CA VAL A 215 9.37 29.50 -2.91
C VAL A 215 9.32 30.98 -3.23
N THR A 216 10.50 31.59 -3.44
CA THR A 216 10.64 33.01 -3.81
C THR A 216 11.03 33.20 -5.27
N SER A 217 11.60 32.17 -5.90
CA SER A 217 12.02 32.18 -7.30
C SER A 217 10.98 31.51 -8.20
N LYS A 218 10.71 32.11 -9.36
CA LYS A 218 9.93 31.48 -10.43
C LYS A 218 10.69 30.39 -11.19
N GLN A 219 11.96 30.14 -10.90
CA GLN A 219 12.75 29.14 -11.62
C GLN A 219 12.81 27.82 -10.86
N GLY A 220 12.80 26.71 -11.60
CA GLY A 220 12.91 25.37 -11.06
C GLY A 220 11.58 24.75 -10.65
N ARG A 221 11.67 23.51 -10.16
CA ARG A 221 10.54 22.68 -9.75
C ARG A 221 10.56 22.51 -8.24
N HIS A 222 9.48 22.92 -7.58
CA HIS A 222 9.38 22.96 -6.13
C HIS A 222 8.17 22.15 -5.68
N LEU A 223 8.40 21.06 -4.93
CA LEU A 223 7.32 20.34 -4.28
C LEU A 223 6.95 21.09 -3.00
N VAL A 224 5.71 21.57 -2.92
CA VAL A 224 5.29 22.46 -1.84
C VAL A 224 4.28 21.82 -0.89
N ALA A 225 3.59 20.76 -1.32
CA ALA A 225 2.78 19.94 -0.45
C ALA A 225 2.57 18.51 -0.97
N VAL A 226 2.31 17.59 -0.03
CA VAL A 226 1.92 16.19 -0.24
C VAL A 226 0.69 15.90 0.59
N TYR A 227 -0.36 15.39 -0.05
CA TYR A 227 -1.59 14.97 0.61
C TYR A 227 -1.97 13.55 0.20
N SER A 228 -2.52 12.76 1.12
CA SER A 228 -3.11 11.47 0.78
C SER A 228 -4.27 11.13 1.70
N ASP A 229 -5.26 10.43 1.15
CA ASP A 229 -6.38 9.86 1.90
C ASP A 229 -6.09 8.41 2.36
N ALA A 230 -4.86 7.91 2.21
CA ALA A 230 -4.49 6.53 2.47
C ALA A 230 -4.75 6.02 3.90
N ALA A 231 -4.80 6.92 4.88
CA ALA A 231 -5.15 6.60 6.27
C ALA A 231 -6.66 6.33 6.46
N HIS A 232 -7.47 6.65 5.46
CA HIS A 232 -8.94 6.66 5.52
C HIS A 232 -9.61 5.94 4.34
N GLY A 233 -8.93 5.83 3.20
CA GLY A 233 -9.39 5.13 2.01
C GLY A 233 -9.37 3.60 2.16
N GLY A 234 -10.26 2.94 1.43
CA GLY A 234 -10.33 1.47 1.36
C GLY A 234 -9.07 0.85 0.75
N TYR A 235 -8.92 -0.47 0.90
CA TYR A 235 -7.86 -1.18 0.17
C TYR A 235 -8.10 -1.02 -1.34
N LEU A 236 -7.08 -0.56 -2.07
CA LEU A 236 -7.13 -0.13 -3.48
C LEU A 236 -7.85 1.19 -3.77
N ASP A 237 -8.35 1.91 -2.75
CA ASP A 237 -9.03 3.22 -2.88
C ASP A 237 -8.24 4.37 -2.25
N LYS A 238 -6.94 4.45 -2.56
CA LYS A 238 -6.04 5.46 -2.00
C LYS A 238 -5.50 6.36 -3.10
N HIS A 239 -5.50 7.65 -2.83
CA HIS A 239 -5.01 8.72 -3.68
C HIS A 239 -3.85 9.42 -2.97
N LEU A 240 -2.83 9.78 -3.73
CA LEU A 240 -1.74 10.61 -3.22
C LEU A 240 -1.46 11.74 -4.22
N TYR A 241 -1.55 12.97 -3.72
CA TYR A 241 -1.41 14.21 -4.48
C TYR A 241 -0.08 14.91 -4.17
N LEU A 242 0.59 15.38 -5.22
CA LEU A 242 1.75 16.26 -5.16
C LEU A 242 1.39 17.64 -5.70
N PHE A 243 1.60 18.66 -4.88
CA PHE A 243 1.40 20.06 -5.26
C PHE A 243 2.76 20.68 -5.59
N ILE A 244 2.95 21.06 -6.84
CA ILE A 244 4.24 21.46 -7.39
C ILE A 244 4.15 22.85 -8.02
N ILE A 245 5.13 23.70 -7.76
CA ILE A 245 5.35 24.93 -8.51
C ILE A 245 6.51 24.67 -9.47
N ASP A 246 6.21 24.55 -10.77
CA ASP A 246 7.19 24.30 -11.83
C ASP A 246 7.35 25.55 -12.69
N ASN A 247 8.54 26.16 -12.63
CA ASN A 247 8.84 27.43 -13.28
C ASN A 247 7.79 28.54 -13.02
N GLY A 248 7.30 28.58 -11.77
CA GLY A 248 6.28 29.52 -11.32
C GLY A 248 4.85 29.13 -11.69
N GLN A 249 4.64 28.02 -12.39
CA GLN A 249 3.32 27.48 -12.72
C GLN A 249 2.88 26.47 -11.66
N PRO A 250 1.70 26.64 -11.05
CA PRO A 250 1.12 25.65 -10.15
C PRO A 250 0.64 24.43 -10.95
N LYS A 251 1.09 23.24 -10.56
CA LYS A 251 0.67 21.94 -11.10
C LYS A 251 0.31 21.00 -9.96
N VAL A 252 -0.68 20.13 -10.20
CA VAL A 252 -1.10 19.12 -9.24
C VAL A 252 -1.04 17.76 -9.91
N TYR A 253 -0.30 16.85 -9.29
CA TYR A 253 -0.15 15.49 -9.76
C TYR A 253 -0.81 14.53 -8.80
N VAL A 254 -1.33 13.42 -9.31
CA VAL A 254 -2.02 12.39 -8.54
C VAL A 254 -1.52 11.01 -8.96
N THR A 255 -1.44 10.11 -7.99
CA THR A 255 -1.23 8.68 -8.24
C THR A 255 -2.18 7.85 -7.40
N MET A 256 -2.54 6.72 -7.98
CA MET A 256 -3.32 5.64 -7.36
C MET A 256 -2.61 4.30 -7.51
N GLN A 257 -1.34 4.35 -7.94
CA GLN A 257 -0.54 3.16 -8.22
C GLN A 257 -0.41 2.33 -6.94
N ASN A 258 -0.97 1.13 -6.98
CA ASN A 258 -1.02 0.17 -5.87
C ASN A 258 -0.08 -1.04 -6.10
N GLN A 259 0.58 -1.08 -7.27
CA GLN A 259 1.50 -2.14 -7.70
C GLN A 259 2.89 -1.58 -8.00
N GLY A 260 3.91 -2.44 -7.95
CA GLY A 260 5.29 -2.08 -8.30
C GLY A 260 5.50 -1.99 -9.82
N ASN A 261 6.68 -1.57 -10.24
CA ASN A 261 7.15 -1.66 -11.63
C ASN A 261 8.66 -1.93 -11.65
N ASN A 262 9.19 -2.26 -12.83
CA ASN A 262 10.58 -2.68 -13.00
C ASN A 262 11.57 -1.53 -12.78
N GLU A 263 11.15 -0.28 -13.00
CA GLU A 263 11.97 0.90 -12.66
C GLU A 263 11.96 1.22 -11.16
N ASN A 264 11.13 0.53 -10.37
CA ASN A 264 10.87 0.84 -8.97
C ASN A 264 10.47 2.33 -8.77
N LEU A 265 9.71 2.90 -9.71
CA LEU A 265 9.22 4.27 -9.68
C LEU A 265 7.75 4.33 -9.23
N LEU A 266 7.31 5.52 -8.83
CA LEU A 266 5.91 5.83 -8.55
C LEU A 266 5.45 6.85 -9.59
N TYR A 267 4.65 6.41 -10.55
CA TYR A 267 4.20 7.27 -11.65
C TYR A 267 3.03 8.15 -11.21
N PHE A 268 3.10 9.42 -11.58
CA PHE A 268 2.03 10.38 -11.40
C PHE A 268 1.64 11.01 -12.72
N ASP A 269 0.34 11.25 -12.83
CA ASP A 269 -0.26 12.04 -13.89
C ASP A 269 -0.73 13.38 -13.34
N GLU A 270 -0.71 14.42 -14.18
CA GLU A 270 -1.34 15.69 -13.81
C GLU A 270 -2.84 15.43 -13.62
N THR A 271 -3.39 15.79 -12.45
CA THR A 271 -4.78 15.45 -12.12
C THR A 271 -5.73 16.05 -13.14
N GLU A 272 -6.74 15.30 -13.57
CA GLU A 272 -7.80 15.84 -14.43
C GLU A 272 -8.79 16.72 -13.65
N ASN A 273 -8.82 16.61 -12.32
CA ASN A 273 -9.73 17.34 -11.45
C ASN A 273 -9.46 18.85 -11.49
N GLN A 274 -10.37 19.59 -12.16
CA GLN A 274 -10.25 21.02 -12.36
C GLN A 274 -10.36 21.81 -11.07
N ASP A 275 -11.11 21.34 -10.07
CA ASP A 275 -11.26 22.04 -8.80
C ASP A 275 -9.95 22.06 -8.01
N VAL A 276 -9.21 20.95 -7.95
CA VAL A 276 -7.91 20.91 -7.27
C VAL A 276 -6.87 21.74 -8.03
N LYS A 277 -6.85 21.66 -9.37
CA LYS A 277 -5.96 22.49 -10.20
C LYS A 277 -6.21 23.98 -9.99
N ASN A 278 -7.46 24.40 -10.11
CA ASN A 278 -7.85 25.80 -9.99
C ASN A 278 -7.72 26.31 -8.54
N GLY A 279 -8.08 25.48 -7.55
CA GLY A 279 -7.94 25.79 -6.13
C GLY A 279 -6.48 26.06 -5.76
N PHE A 280 -5.57 25.16 -6.15
CA PHE A 280 -4.14 25.36 -5.93
C PHE A 280 -3.60 26.59 -6.69
N ALA A 281 -4.00 26.77 -7.95
CA ALA A 281 -3.57 27.93 -8.73
C ALA A 281 -4.02 29.27 -8.10
N ALA A 282 -5.25 29.32 -7.60
CA ALA A 282 -5.79 30.48 -6.90
C ALA A 282 -5.01 30.79 -5.60
N ILE A 283 -4.63 29.76 -4.85
CA ILE A 283 -3.80 29.90 -3.64
C ILE A 283 -2.42 30.45 -3.99
N VAL A 284 -1.75 29.90 -5.00
CA VAL A 284 -0.43 30.40 -5.45
C VAL A 284 -0.52 31.85 -5.95
N ALA A 285 -1.62 32.22 -6.62
CA ALA A 285 -1.87 33.57 -7.11
C ALA A 285 -2.34 34.57 -6.02
N ASN A 286 -2.55 34.13 -4.76
CA ASN A 286 -3.15 34.93 -3.69
C ASN A 286 -4.53 35.54 -4.04
N THR A 287 -5.29 34.88 -4.92
CA THR A 287 -6.66 35.31 -5.22
C THR A 287 -7.59 34.77 -4.13
N LYS A 288 -8.19 35.65 -3.33
CA LYS A 288 -9.19 35.25 -2.33
C LYS A 288 -10.41 34.62 -3.05
N GLY A 289 -10.70 33.35 -2.74
CA GLY A 289 -12.02 32.76 -2.97
C GLY A 289 -12.22 31.88 -4.21
N TYR A 290 -11.37 30.86 -4.43
CA TYR A 290 -11.85 29.71 -5.20
C TYR A 290 -12.91 28.97 -4.37
N GLN A 291 -14.17 29.12 -4.74
CA GLN A 291 -15.24 28.24 -4.28
C GLN A 291 -15.27 27.07 -5.25
N SER A 292 -15.08 25.85 -4.74
CA SER A 292 -15.27 24.63 -5.54
C SER A 292 -16.59 24.75 -6.30
N SER A 293 -16.56 24.42 -7.58
CA SER A 293 -17.72 24.56 -8.48
C SER A 293 -18.89 23.65 -8.09
N GLY A 294 -18.70 22.76 -7.10
CA GLY A 294 -19.62 21.65 -6.81
C GLY A 294 -19.72 20.66 -7.97
N GLN A 295 -18.89 20.82 -9.01
CA GLN A 295 -18.81 19.96 -10.19
C GLN A 295 -17.48 19.18 -10.23
N ALA A 296 -16.66 19.21 -9.17
CA ALA A 296 -15.52 18.31 -9.05
C ALA A 296 -15.99 16.86 -9.20
N LYS A 297 -15.45 16.15 -10.20
CA LYS A 297 -15.63 14.72 -10.30
C LYS A 297 -14.66 13.99 -9.38
N LYS A 298 -15.16 12.99 -8.66
CA LYS A 298 -14.33 12.10 -7.86
C LYS A 298 -13.49 11.30 -8.84
N GLN A 299 -12.17 11.44 -8.76
CA GLN A 299 -11.29 10.48 -9.41
C GLN A 299 -11.50 9.16 -8.67
N LEU A 300 -11.98 8.15 -9.39
CA LEU A 300 -12.31 6.86 -8.82
C LEU A 300 -11.07 5.97 -8.79
N SER A 301 -10.98 5.13 -7.76
CA SER A 301 -9.95 4.10 -7.72
C SER A 301 -10.23 2.89 -8.57
N GLN A 302 -9.23 2.03 -8.79
CA GLN A 302 -9.39 0.80 -9.56
C GLN A 302 -10.58 -0.05 -9.08
N VAL A 303 -10.74 -0.21 -7.77
CA VAL A 303 -11.87 -0.96 -7.19
C VAL A 303 -13.19 -0.22 -7.40
N GLU A 304 -13.21 1.10 -7.26
CA GLU A 304 -14.41 1.89 -7.49
C GLU A 304 -14.81 1.95 -8.96
N ILE A 305 -13.84 2.02 -9.87
CA ILE A 305 -14.06 1.93 -11.32
C ILE A 305 -14.65 0.56 -11.65
N ASN A 306 -14.03 -0.52 -11.16
CA ASN A 306 -14.52 -1.87 -11.41
C ASN A 306 -15.95 -2.05 -10.87
N GLN A 307 -16.22 -1.62 -9.63
CA GLN A 307 -17.54 -1.73 -9.03
C GLN A 307 -18.57 -0.85 -9.76
N ALA A 308 -18.25 0.41 -10.05
CA ALA A 308 -19.16 1.32 -10.75
C ALA A 308 -19.43 0.88 -12.19
N PHE A 309 -18.45 0.26 -12.85
CA PHE A 309 -18.64 -0.36 -14.15
C PHE A 309 -19.51 -1.60 -14.04
N LEU A 310 -19.29 -2.46 -13.05
CA LEU A 310 -20.12 -3.64 -12.80
C LEU A 310 -21.57 -3.26 -12.50
N ASP A 311 -21.82 -2.26 -11.65
CA ASP A 311 -23.17 -1.75 -11.32
C ASP A 311 -23.89 -1.23 -12.57
N TRP A 312 -23.18 -0.55 -13.45
CA TRP A 312 -23.69 -0.13 -14.76
C TRP A 312 -23.99 -1.36 -15.66
N ALA A 313 -23.07 -2.32 -15.70
CA ALA A 313 -23.18 -3.52 -16.52
C ALA A 313 -24.32 -4.45 -16.07
N ILE A 314 -24.62 -4.52 -14.76
CA ILE A 314 -25.77 -5.26 -14.22
C ILE A 314 -27.09 -4.77 -14.83
N GLN A 315 -27.29 -3.46 -14.93
CA GLN A 315 -28.49 -2.90 -15.56
C GLN A 315 -28.59 -3.30 -17.04
N ARG A 316 -27.46 -3.41 -17.73
CA ARG A 316 -27.40 -3.85 -19.13
C ARG A 316 -27.68 -5.34 -19.27
N ALA A 317 -27.15 -6.16 -18.35
CA ALA A 317 -27.45 -7.58 -18.28
C ALA A 317 -28.95 -7.81 -18.03
N GLU A 318 -29.58 -7.01 -17.15
CA GLU A 318 -31.03 -7.05 -16.92
C GLU A 318 -31.85 -6.74 -18.17
N LEU A 319 -31.48 -5.69 -18.90
CA LEU A 319 -32.14 -5.33 -20.16
C LEU A 319 -31.92 -6.36 -21.27
N GLY A 320 -30.74 -6.98 -21.30
CA GLY A 320 -30.37 -8.00 -22.27
C GLY A 320 -30.88 -9.41 -21.94
N GLY A 321 -31.47 -9.62 -20.76
CA GLY A 321 -31.87 -10.94 -20.29
C GLY A 321 -30.70 -11.89 -20.04
N MET A 322 -29.55 -11.34 -19.61
CA MET A 322 -28.32 -12.09 -19.34
C MET A 322 -28.00 -12.08 -17.84
N ALA A 323 -27.31 -13.10 -17.37
CA ALA A 323 -26.61 -13.05 -16.10
C ALA A 323 -25.26 -12.34 -16.25
N ILE A 324 -24.78 -11.74 -15.17
CA ILE A 324 -23.47 -11.13 -15.10
C ILE A 324 -22.75 -11.51 -13.81
N SER A 325 -21.42 -11.59 -13.88
CA SER A 325 -20.55 -11.75 -12.72
C SER A 325 -19.31 -10.85 -12.81
N SER A 326 -18.74 -10.52 -11.65
CA SER A 326 -17.44 -9.86 -11.51
C SER A 326 -16.25 -10.82 -11.71
N GLN A 327 -16.50 -12.14 -11.83
CA GLN A 327 -15.47 -13.17 -11.97
C GLN A 327 -14.95 -13.28 -13.43
N TYR A 328 -14.46 -12.17 -13.99
CA TYR A 328 -13.99 -12.08 -15.37
C TYR A 328 -12.61 -12.74 -15.60
N PHE A 329 -11.86 -12.97 -14.53
CA PHE A 329 -10.55 -13.60 -14.56
C PHE A 329 -10.43 -14.56 -13.37
N THR A 330 -10.35 -15.86 -13.66
CA THR A 330 -10.15 -16.90 -12.65
C THR A 330 -9.12 -17.91 -13.15
N HIS A 331 -8.27 -18.40 -12.23
CA HIS A 331 -7.33 -19.46 -12.54
C HIS A 331 -7.11 -20.42 -11.36
N GLY A 332 -6.79 -21.68 -11.70
CA GLY A 332 -6.33 -22.70 -10.74
C GLY A 332 -4.87 -22.52 -10.34
N ALA A 333 -4.24 -23.58 -9.84
CA ALA A 333 -2.81 -23.58 -9.55
C ALA A 333 -2.01 -23.17 -10.79
N ALA A 334 -1.17 -22.14 -10.62
CA ALA A 334 -0.40 -21.48 -11.66
C ALA A 334 1.09 -21.49 -11.27
N GLY A 335 1.95 -21.18 -12.24
CA GLY A 335 3.35 -20.85 -12.01
C GLY A 335 3.53 -19.45 -11.40
N MET A 336 4.73 -18.90 -11.58
CA MET A 336 5.15 -17.62 -11.03
C MET A 336 5.15 -16.49 -12.07
N GLY A 337 4.69 -16.77 -13.29
CA GLY A 337 4.60 -15.80 -14.37
C GLY A 337 3.37 -14.92 -14.30
N ASP A 338 3.44 -13.75 -14.94
CA ASP A 338 2.32 -12.82 -15.04
C ASP A 338 1.24 -13.38 -15.97
N TRP A 339 -0.02 -13.13 -15.61
CA TRP A 339 -1.14 -13.46 -16.49
C TRP A 339 -1.43 -12.32 -17.44
N TYR A 340 -1.72 -12.67 -18.69
CA TYR A 340 -1.97 -11.71 -19.75
C TYR A 340 -3.09 -12.13 -20.69
N ALA A 341 -3.67 -11.15 -21.38
CA ALA A 341 -4.53 -11.36 -22.53
C ALA A 341 -3.92 -10.69 -23.76
N GLN A 342 -4.15 -11.26 -24.94
CA GLN A 342 -3.76 -10.63 -26.20
C GLN A 342 -4.87 -9.69 -26.68
N THR A 343 -4.51 -8.48 -27.09
CA THR A 343 -5.42 -7.47 -27.66
C THR A 343 -4.81 -6.83 -28.92
N PRO A 344 -5.57 -6.04 -29.69
CA PRO A 344 -5.01 -5.31 -30.83
C PRO A 344 -3.96 -4.25 -30.44
N ASP A 345 -3.95 -3.82 -29.17
CA ASP A 345 -2.99 -2.84 -28.64
C ASP A 345 -1.74 -3.51 -28.01
N GLY A 346 -1.68 -4.84 -28.01
CA GLY A 346 -0.60 -5.64 -27.43
C GLY A 346 -1.08 -6.56 -26.31
N ASP A 347 -0.13 -7.20 -25.63
CA ASP A 347 -0.43 -7.97 -24.42
C ASP A 347 -0.85 -7.01 -23.29
N VAL A 348 -1.95 -7.32 -22.61
CA VAL A 348 -2.46 -6.57 -21.45
C VAL A 348 -2.29 -7.42 -20.19
N GLN A 349 -1.82 -6.82 -19.11
CA GLN A 349 -1.58 -7.54 -17.85
C GLN A 349 -2.89 -7.75 -17.10
N LEU A 350 -3.19 -9.00 -16.76
CA LEU A 350 -4.33 -9.43 -15.94
C LEU A 350 -3.95 -9.59 -14.46
N GLN A 351 -2.75 -10.11 -14.20
CA GLN A 351 -2.21 -10.30 -12.85
C GLN A 351 -0.70 -10.13 -12.87
N ASP A 352 -0.19 -9.34 -11.92
CA ASP A 352 1.24 -9.12 -11.71
C ASP A 352 1.80 -10.09 -10.66
N ASN A 353 2.61 -11.05 -11.10
CA ASN A 353 3.43 -11.93 -10.27
C ASN A 353 4.90 -11.52 -10.29
N ARG A 354 5.23 -10.36 -10.90
CA ARG A 354 6.56 -9.77 -11.06
C ARG A 354 7.48 -10.51 -12.04
N ASN A 355 6.94 -11.40 -12.86
CA ASN A 355 7.72 -12.12 -13.88
C ASN A 355 6.96 -12.10 -15.21
N PRO A 356 7.30 -11.20 -16.13
CA PRO A 356 8.41 -10.23 -16.14
C PRO A 356 8.12 -8.93 -15.34
N GLY A 357 6.92 -8.79 -14.79
CA GLY A 357 6.46 -7.63 -14.03
C GLY A 357 5.72 -6.60 -14.87
N ALA A 358 4.94 -5.76 -14.19
CA ALA A 358 4.07 -4.73 -14.78
C ALA A 358 4.70 -3.92 -15.93
N ALA A 359 5.97 -3.51 -15.82
CA ALA A 359 6.61 -2.68 -16.85
C ALA A 359 6.81 -3.38 -18.21
N ALA A 360 6.65 -4.70 -18.29
CA ALA A 360 6.64 -5.42 -19.56
C ALA A 360 5.33 -5.19 -20.36
N PHE A 361 4.29 -4.67 -19.70
CA PHE A 361 2.98 -4.43 -20.28
C PHE A 361 2.72 -2.92 -20.38
N LYS A 362 2.15 -2.50 -21.51
CA LYS A 362 1.76 -1.10 -21.71
C LYS A 362 0.39 -0.77 -21.14
N THR A 363 -0.39 -1.79 -20.84
CA THR A 363 -1.78 -1.68 -20.44
C THR A 363 -2.06 -2.71 -19.37
N HIS A 364 -2.67 -2.25 -18.30
CA HIS A 364 -3.03 -3.05 -17.13
C HIS A 364 -4.54 -3.08 -17.00
N ILE A 365 -5.09 -4.24 -16.66
CA ILE A 365 -6.51 -4.36 -16.45
C ILE A 365 -6.89 -3.78 -15.09
N ILE A 366 -7.79 -2.78 -15.11
CA ILE A 366 -8.32 -2.08 -13.94
C ILE A 366 -9.68 -2.62 -13.49
N GLY A 367 -10.24 -3.60 -14.20
CA GLY A 367 -11.47 -4.26 -13.85
C GLY A 367 -12.03 -5.10 -14.99
N GLY A 368 -13.22 -5.64 -14.81
CA GLY A 368 -13.89 -6.44 -15.83
C GLY A 368 -15.19 -7.05 -15.33
N CYS A 369 -15.92 -7.67 -16.26
CA CYS A 369 -17.12 -8.44 -15.96
C CYS A 369 -17.35 -9.50 -17.03
N VAL A 370 -18.19 -10.49 -16.73
CA VAL A 370 -18.56 -11.55 -17.66
C VAL A 370 -20.08 -11.65 -17.79
N PHE A 371 -20.58 -11.59 -19.02
CA PHE A 371 -21.98 -11.77 -19.37
C PHE A 371 -22.19 -13.16 -19.95
N TYR A 372 -23.26 -13.82 -19.53
CA TYR A 372 -23.60 -15.17 -20.00
C TYR A 372 -25.09 -15.47 -19.83
N THR A 373 -25.56 -16.50 -20.53
CA THR A 373 -26.89 -17.08 -20.27
C THR A 373 -26.78 -18.02 -19.08
N SER A 374 -27.64 -17.84 -18.08
CA SER A 374 -27.70 -18.71 -16.91
C SER A 374 -28.54 -19.97 -17.16
N LYS A 375 -28.20 -21.08 -16.51
CA LYS A 375 -28.97 -22.34 -16.59
C LYS A 375 -30.34 -22.23 -15.93
N ASP A 376 -30.45 -21.40 -14.90
CA ASP A 376 -31.64 -21.26 -14.06
C ASP A 376 -32.51 -20.05 -14.40
N GLY A 377 -32.14 -19.29 -15.43
CA GLY A 377 -32.85 -18.08 -15.84
C GLY A 377 -32.55 -16.86 -14.98
N THR A 378 -31.53 -16.89 -14.12
CA THR A 378 -30.97 -15.69 -13.48
C THR A 378 -30.61 -14.63 -14.51
N VAL A 379 -31.03 -13.41 -14.23
CA VAL A 379 -30.77 -12.21 -15.02
C VAL A 379 -30.26 -11.13 -14.07
N GLY A 380 -29.29 -10.33 -14.51
CA GLY A 380 -28.56 -9.42 -13.63
C GLY A 380 -27.47 -10.15 -12.83
N LEU A 381 -27.09 -9.62 -11.67
CA LEU A 381 -25.97 -10.13 -10.88
C LEU A 381 -26.23 -11.57 -10.39
N ASP A 382 -25.37 -12.51 -10.79
CA ASP A 382 -25.44 -13.88 -10.33
C ASP A 382 -24.71 -14.07 -9.00
N GLN A 383 -25.45 -13.97 -7.91
CA GLN A 383 -24.89 -14.16 -6.57
C GLN A 383 -24.29 -15.57 -6.34
N LYS A 384 -24.63 -16.58 -7.14
CA LYS A 384 -24.01 -17.92 -7.02
C LYS A 384 -22.60 -17.91 -7.59
N ALA A 385 -22.39 -17.18 -8.68
CA ALA A 385 -21.07 -16.96 -9.25
C ALA A 385 -20.19 -16.14 -8.28
N GLU A 386 -20.74 -15.07 -7.67
CA GLU A 386 -19.98 -14.23 -6.72
C GLU A 386 -19.56 -14.95 -5.44
N ASN A 387 -20.39 -15.89 -4.97
CA ASN A 387 -20.12 -16.66 -3.74
C ASN A 387 -19.45 -18.01 -4.03
N GLY A 388 -19.13 -18.30 -5.29
CA GLY A 388 -18.50 -19.53 -5.73
C GLY A 388 -17.03 -19.62 -5.32
N THR A 389 -16.44 -20.81 -5.46
CA THR A 389 -14.99 -20.93 -5.38
C THR A 389 -14.35 -20.37 -6.65
N ILE A 390 -13.06 -20.00 -6.59
CA ILE A 390 -12.29 -19.56 -7.77
C ILE A 390 -12.35 -20.60 -8.91
N ALA A 391 -12.43 -21.89 -8.56
CA ALA A 391 -12.53 -22.98 -9.53
C ALA A 391 -13.93 -23.13 -10.16
N ASP A 392 -14.99 -22.78 -9.41
CA ASP A 392 -16.37 -22.86 -9.90
C ASP A 392 -16.72 -21.63 -10.74
N SER A 393 -16.29 -20.43 -10.29
CA SER A 393 -16.53 -19.15 -10.95
C SER A 393 -17.98 -18.99 -11.44
N TYR A 394 -18.22 -18.22 -12.50
CA TYR A 394 -19.52 -18.15 -13.17
C TYR A 394 -19.94 -19.46 -13.86
N HIS A 395 -19.02 -20.41 -14.05
CA HIS A 395 -19.34 -21.70 -14.67
C HIS A 395 -20.36 -22.53 -13.88
N ILE A 396 -20.50 -22.26 -12.57
CA ILE A 396 -21.49 -22.93 -11.72
C ILE A 396 -22.92 -22.80 -12.27
N ASN A 397 -23.25 -21.66 -12.89
CA ASN A 397 -24.58 -21.36 -13.41
C ASN A 397 -24.60 -21.08 -14.92
N LEU A 398 -23.50 -21.30 -15.63
CA LEU A 398 -23.36 -21.00 -17.07
C LEU A 398 -24.08 -22.00 -17.99
N ASP A 399 -25.06 -21.57 -18.79
CA ASP A 399 -25.55 -22.35 -19.92
C ASP A 399 -24.45 -22.46 -20.98
N ARG A 400 -23.91 -23.67 -21.14
CA ARG A 400 -22.76 -23.94 -21.99
C ARG A 400 -23.09 -23.91 -23.49
N SER A 401 -24.38 -23.96 -23.84
CA SER A 401 -24.85 -23.90 -25.22
C SER A 401 -24.90 -22.47 -25.80
N GLN A 402 -24.65 -21.46 -24.96
CA GLN A 402 -24.71 -20.05 -25.32
C GLN A 402 -23.32 -19.40 -25.20
N PRO A 403 -23.05 -18.34 -25.99
CA PRO A 403 -21.77 -17.65 -25.93
C PRO A 403 -21.58 -16.92 -24.60
N VAL A 404 -20.33 -16.82 -24.17
CA VAL A 404 -19.89 -16.01 -23.03
C VAL A 404 -19.15 -14.79 -23.54
N HIS A 405 -19.43 -13.62 -22.96
CA HIS A 405 -18.76 -12.36 -23.29
C HIS A 405 -18.02 -11.85 -22.05
N ILE A 406 -16.71 -11.64 -22.18
CA ILE A 406 -15.85 -11.13 -21.11
C ILE A 406 -15.38 -9.73 -21.48
N TYR A 407 -15.66 -8.76 -20.63
CA TYR A 407 -15.15 -7.39 -20.74
C TYR A 407 -13.94 -7.22 -19.84
N LEU A 408 -12.85 -6.69 -20.40
CA LEU A 408 -11.66 -6.24 -19.67
C LEU A 408 -11.55 -4.72 -19.79
N LEU A 409 -11.38 -4.05 -18.64
CA LEU A 409 -11.24 -2.59 -18.56
C LEU A 409 -9.75 -2.25 -18.54
N GLY A 410 -9.21 -1.67 -19.60
CA GLY A 410 -7.81 -1.23 -19.65
C GLY A 410 -7.62 0.15 -18.98
N ASP A 411 -6.50 0.32 -18.28
CA ASP A 411 -6.01 1.63 -17.79
C ASP A 411 -5.80 2.66 -18.91
N ASN A 412 -5.66 2.19 -20.15
CA ASN A 412 -5.61 3.02 -21.35
C ASN A 412 -6.98 3.57 -21.80
N GLY A 413 -8.05 3.33 -21.03
CA GLY A 413 -9.39 3.83 -21.27
C GLY A 413 -10.18 3.07 -22.34
N LYS A 414 -9.76 1.85 -22.71
CA LYS A 414 -10.49 0.98 -23.64
C LYS A 414 -11.11 -0.21 -22.91
N VAL A 415 -12.34 -0.55 -23.32
CA VAL A 415 -12.95 -1.84 -23.00
C VAL A 415 -12.56 -2.83 -24.09
N TYR A 416 -12.00 -3.97 -23.69
CA TYR A 416 -11.75 -5.09 -24.58
C TYR A 416 -12.78 -6.19 -24.36
N GLU A 417 -13.19 -6.87 -25.42
CA GLU A 417 -14.19 -7.93 -25.38
C GLU A 417 -13.64 -9.23 -25.94
N GLY A 418 -13.77 -10.30 -25.16
CA GLY A 418 -13.45 -11.66 -25.52
C GLY A 418 -14.72 -12.49 -25.53
N THR A 419 -14.91 -13.30 -26.56
CA THR A 419 -16.08 -14.19 -26.66
C THR A 419 -15.62 -15.63 -26.83
N TYR A 420 -16.29 -16.57 -26.16
CA TYR A 420 -16.07 -17.99 -26.40
C TYR A 420 -17.36 -18.82 -26.27
N MET A 421 -17.36 -20.00 -26.88
CA MET A 421 -18.46 -20.97 -26.82
C MET A 421 -18.11 -22.11 -25.85
N PRO A 422 -18.73 -22.20 -24.65
CA PRO A 422 -18.31 -23.15 -23.61
C PRO A 422 -18.46 -24.64 -23.95
N ASP A 423 -19.21 -24.98 -25.00
CA ASP A 423 -19.34 -26.36 -25.50
C ASP A 423 -18.08 -26.83 -26.26
N HIS A 424 -17.26 -25.91 -26.77
CA HIS A 424 -16.09 -26.23 -27.61
C HIS A 424 -14.81 -25.52 -27.18
N GLU A 425 -14.93 -24.45 -26.41
CA GLU A 425 -13.86 -23.54 -26.01
C GLU A 425 -13.94 -23.28 -24.50
N THR A 426 -12.91 -22.64 -23.96
CA THR A 426 -12.84 -22.24 -22.56
C THR A 426 -12.37 -20.79 -22.45
N ASP A 427 -12.61 -20.17 -21.29
CA ASP A 427 -12.01 -18.89 -20.93
C ASP A 427 -10.47 -18.93 -20.96
N ARG A 428 -9.86 -20.12 -20.78
CA ARG A 428 -8.41 -20.36 -20.92
C ARG A 428 -7.88 -20.16 -22.34
N ASP A 429 -8.75 -20.17 -23.36
CA ASP A 429 -8.34 -19.85 -24.72
C ASP A 429 -8.02 -18.35 -24.88
N LEU A 430 -8.56 -17.49 -24.00
CA LEU A 430 -8.43 -16.04 -24.06
C LEU A 430 -7.29 -15.48 -23.19
N ILE A 431 -6.80 -16.25 -22.23
CA ILE A 431 -5.81 -15.80 -21.22
C ILE A 431 -4.61 -16.73 -21.19
N GLY A 432 -3.44 -16.17 -20.91
CA GLY A 432 -2.18 -16.90 -20.87
C GLY A 432 -1.41 -16.56 -19.61
N GLU A 433 -0.56 -17.49 -19.21
CA GLU A 433 0.45 -17.28 -18.19
C GLU A 433 1.81 -17.18 -18.90
N LEU A 434 2.65 -16.24 -18.46
CA LEU A 434 4.06 -16.27 -18.85
C LEU A 434 4.78 -17.39 -18.08
N GLU A 435 5.93 -17.82 -18.59
CA GLU A 435 6.75 -18.81 -17.88
C GLU A 435 7.32 -18.20 -16.60
N ASP A 436 7.84 -19.04 -15.70
CA ASP A 436 8.42 -18.59 -14.41
C ASP A 436 9.59 -17.60 -14.56
N ASP A 437 10.20 -17.53 -15.75
CA ASP A 437 11.26 -16.57 -16.10
C ASP A 437 10.74 -15.30 -16.79
N GLY A 438 9.41 -15.14 -16.90
CA GLY A 438 8.74 -14.02 -17.52
C GLY A 438 8.73 -14.03 -19.05
N THR A 439 9.15 -15.12 -19.69
CA THR A 439 9.11 -15.26 -21.15
C THR A 439 7.78 -15.85 -21.65
N LYS A 440 7.50 -15.68 -22.95
CA LYS A 440 6.35 -16.35 -23.56
C LYS A 440 6.64 -17.83 -23.73
N GLY A 441 5.82 -18.64 -23.06
CA GLY A 441 5.84 -20.08 -23.14
C GLY A 441 5.31 -20.64 -24.45
N GLN A 442 5.34 -21.97 -24.54
CA GLN A 442 4.72 -22.70 -25.65
C GLN A 442 3.19 -22.63 -25.61
N TYR A 443 2.61 -22.45 -24.43
CA TYR A 443 1.17 -22.39 -24.20
C TYR A 443 0.77 -20.95 -23.86
N GLY A 444 0.09 -20.30 -24.79
CA GLY A 444 -0.46 -18.95 -24.62
C GLY A 444 -1.91 -18.89 -25.11
N PRO A 445 -2.53 -17.69 -25.06
CA PRO A 445 -3.87 -17.49 -25.57
C PRO A 445 -3.97 -17.96 -27.02
N THR A 446 -4.96 -18.80 -27.30
CA THR A 446 -5.29 -19.26 -28.66
C THR A 446 -6.28 -18.31 -29.34
N LYS A 447 -6.90 -17.42 -28.56
CA LYS A 447 -7.82 -16.37 -28.97
C LYS A 447 -7.34 -15.02 -28.45
N THR A 448 -7.77 -13.98 -29.15
CA THR A 448 -7.42 -12.58 -28.87
C THR A 448 -8.70 -11.84 -28.52
N PHE A 449 -8.64 -10.94 -27.54
CA PHE A 449 -9.71 -9.98 -27.30
C PHE A 449 -9.76 -8.96 -28.44
N ALA A 450 -10.95 -8.46 -28.76
CA ALA A 450 -11.12 -7.30 -29.63
C ALA A 450 -11.27 -6.03 -28.77
N VAL A 451 -11.09 -4.85 -29.37
CA VAL A 451 -11.65 -3.63 -28.78
C VAL A 451 -13.18 -3.77 -28.86
N SER A 452 -13.89 -3.66 -27.74
CA SER A 452 -15.34 -3.89 -27.72
C SER A 452 -16.06 -2.88 -28.62
N GLU A 453 -17.01 -3.36 -29.40
CA GLU A 453 -17.89 -2.54 -30.24
C GLU A 453 -19.03 -1.90 -29.43
N ASP A 454 -19.18 -2.24 -28.15
CA ASP A 454 -20.16 -1.63 -27.25
C ASP A 454 -19.75 -0.19 -26.92
N ALA A 455 -20.26 0.75 -27.71
CA ALA A 455 -19.99 2.18 -27.55
C ALA A 455 -20.42 2.72 -26.16
N ASP A 456 -21.45 2.14 -25.54
CA ASP A 456 -21.90 2.55 -24.22
C ASP A 456 -20.91 2.07 -23.14
N ALA A 457 -20.36 0.85 -23.29
CA ALA A 457 -19.29 0.35 -22.42
C ALA A 457 -18.02 1.21 -22.53
N GLN A 458 -17.60 1.55 -23.75
CA GLN A 458 -16.46 2.44 -23.99
C GLN A 458 -16.69 3.81 -23.34
N ALA A 459 -17.87 4.39 -23.53
CA ALA A 459 -18.23 5.68 -22.95
C ALA A 459 -18.26 5.60 -21.42
N LYS A 460 -18.76 4.51 -20.84
CA LYS A 460 -18.82 4.34 -19.40
C LYS A 460 -17.44 4.24 -18.77
N LEU A 461 -16.53 3.43 -19.31
CA LEU A 461 -15.17 3.35 -18.78
C LEU A 461 -14.48 4.71 -18.84
N LYS A 462 -14.62 5.43 -19.96
CA LYS A 462 -14.09 6.78 -20.10
C LYS A 462 -14.72 7.77 -19.11
N GLU A 463 -16.01 7.65 -18.80
CA GLU A 463 -16.66 8.46 -17.77
C GLU A 463 -16.11 8.19 -16.37
N LEU A 464 -15.79 6.93 -16.05
CA LEU A 464 -15.29 6.54 -14.73
C LEU A 464 -13.82 6.93 -14.50
N LEU A 465 -13.04 7.05 -15.58
CA LEU A 465 -11.65 7.48 -15.54
C LEU A 465 -11.46 9.00 -15.42
N ASN A 466 -12.46 9.80 -15.79
CA ASN A 466 -12.40 11.28 -15.85
C ASN A 466 -13.48 11.93 -14.97
#